data_AF-A0A2V7K0U4-F1
#
_entry.id   AF-A0A2V7K0U4-F1
#
_cell.length_a   1.000
_cell.length_b   1.000
_cell.length_c   1.000
_cell.angle_alpha   90.00
_cell.angle_beta   90.00
_cell.angle_gamma   90.00
#
_symmetry.space_group_name_H-M   'P 1'
#
loop_
_entity.id
_entity.type
_entity.pdbx_description
1 polymer ?
#
loop_
_entity_poly.entity_id
_entity_poly.type
_entity_poly.pdbx_seq_one_letter_code
_entity_poly.pdbx_strand_id
1 'polypeptide(L)'
;MPQAAWLQGLITVGVGAVSGGITNAVAVWMLFHPYEARGVGPLKLHGAIPKNKARLAKSIGKTVGQRLLTEEDLARQLSAPGLREAFDRAIAVFLDQMLNTSRGTLRAELPPAVVAELERSLEPLAERLAEKLADFVEGPGFEAAGGRARASGT
;
A
#
# COMPACT_ATOMS: atom_id res chain seq x y z
N MET A 1 -43.05 47.48 35.63
CA MET A 1 -42.78 46.03 35.69
C MET A 1 -42.42 45.32 34.36
N PRO A 2 -42.22 45.96 33.17
CA PRO A 2 -41.89 45.22 31.93
C PRO A 2 -40.39 44.91 31.72
N GLN A 3 -39.49 45.53 32.48
CA GLN A 3 -38.03 45.39 32.33
C GLN A 3 -37.56 43.93 32.51
N ALA A 4 -38.20 43.18 33.41
CA ALA A 4 -37.79 41.82 33.79
C ALA A 4 -38.14 40.76 32.74
N ALA A 5 -39.13 41.01 31.89
CA ALA A 5 -39.62 40.04 30.91
C ALA A 5 -38.59 39.75 29.80
N TRP A 6 -37.88 40.78 29.33
CA TRP A 6 -36.81 40.62 28.34
C TRP A 6 -35.60 39.85 28.89
N LEU A 7 -35.26 40.10 30.16
CA LEU A 7 -34.19 39.38 30.86
C LEU A 7 -34.53 37.89 31.00
N GLN A 8 -35.78 37.57 31.39
CA GLN A 8 -36.27 36.19 31.48
C GLN A 8 -36.28 35.47 30.13
N GLY A 9 -36.71 36.16 29.06
CA GLY A 9 -36.67 35.61 27.70
C GLY A 9 -35.24 35.27 27.26
N LEU A 10 -34.28 36.17 27.52
CA LEU A 10 -32.87 35.96 27.18
C LEU A 10 -32.26 34.77 27.94
N ILE A 11 -32.57 34.64 29.24
CA ILE A 11 -32.13 33.50 30.06
C ILE A 11 -32.72 32.19 29.52
N THR A 12 -34.01 32.18 29.17
CA THR A 12 -34.70 30.98 28.67
C THR A 12 -34.09 30.51 27.34
N VAL A 13 -33.83 31.43 26.41
CA VAL A 13 -33.17 31.13 25.13
C VAL A 13 -31.74 30.66 25.36
N GLY A 14 -30.99 31.31 26.26
CA GLY A 14 -29.62 30.91 26.59
C GLY A 14 -29.53 29.49 27.17
N VAL A 15 -30.40 29.15 28.13
CA VAL A 15 -30.48 27.80 28.71
C VAL A 15 -30.87 26.77 27.66
N GLY A 16 -31.84 27.08 26.80
CA GLY A 16 -32.24 26.21 25.69
C GLY A 16 -31.10 25.96 24.71
N ALA A 17 -30.37 27.01 24.32
CA ALA A 17 -29.23 26.90 23.41
C ALA A 17 -28.08 26.09 24.02
N VAL A 18 -27.77 26.30 25.31
CA VAL A 18 -26.73 25.54 26.02
C VAL A 18 -27.12 24.07 26.16
N SER A 19 -28.35 23.78 26.60
CA SER A 19 -28.85 22.41 26.74
C SER A 19 -28.88 21.66 25.40
N GLY A 20 -29.41 22.31 24.36
CA GLY A 20 -29.43 21.78 23.00
C GLY A 20 -28.03 21.56 22.44
N GLY A 21 -27.13 22.52 22.64
CA GLY A 21 -25.73 22.44 22.21
C GLY A 21 -24.98 21.29 22.88
N ILE A 22 -25.11 21.15 24.20
CA ILE A 22 -24.50 20.05 24.96
C ILE A 22 -25.05 18.71 24.48
N THR A 23 -26.36 18.58 24.36
CA THR A 23 -27.01 17.32 23.94
C THR A 23 -26.60 16.94 22.52
N ASN A 24 -26.52 17.91 21.60
CA ASN A 24 -26.07 17.67 20.24
C ASN A 24 -24.60 17.23 20.18
N ALA A 25 -23.73 17.87 20.98
CA ALA A 25 -22.33 17.46 21.10
C ALA A 25 -22.21 16.02 21.61
N VAL A 26 -23.01 15.65 22.61
CA VAL A 26 -23.07 14.27 23.12
C VAL A 26 -23.58 13.29 22.06
N ALA A 27 -24.59 13.66 21.27
CA ALA A 27 -25.12 12.81 20.20
C ALA A 27 -24.06 12.52 19.11
N VAL A 28 -23.32 13.55 18.68
CA VAL A 28 -22.21 13.37 17.73
C VAL A 28 -21.14 12.48 18.35
N TRP A 29 -20.81 12.68 19.63
CA TRP A 29 -19.84 11.83 20.32
C TRP A 29 -20.28 10.36 20.42
N MET A 30 -21.57 10.10 20.69
CA MET A 30 -22.19 8.76 20.75
C MET A 30 -22.23 8.04 19.39
N LEU A 31 -22.10 8.77 18.27
CA LEU A 31 -21.99 8.14 16.97
C LEU A 31 -20.68 7.33 16.84
N PHE A 32 -19.63 7.78 17.53
CA PHE A 32 -18.29 7.20 17.50
C PHE A 32 -17.96 6.32 18.71
N HIS A 33 -18.63 6.50 19.85
CA HIS A 33 -18.41 5.75 21.09
C HIS A 33 -19.68 5.00 21.54
N PRO A 34 -19.57 3.83 22.21
CA PRO A 34 -18.35 3.08 22.52
C PRO A 34 -17.83 2.32 21.29
N TYR A 35 -16.50 2.18 21.19
CA TYR A 35 -15.83 1.49 20.08
C TYR A 35 -16.05 -0.02 20.07
N GLU A 36 -16.34 -0.58 21.25
CA GLU A 36 -16.69 -1.98 21.47
C GLU A 36 -18.11 -2.04 22.04
N ALA A 37 -18.83 -3.13 21.74
CA ALA A 37 -20.21 -3.27 22.20
C ALA A 37 -20.19 -3.49 23.72
N ARG A 38 -20.76 -2.54 24.47
CA ARG A 38 -20.90 -2.63 25.92
C ARG A 38 -22.36 -2.84 26.31
N GLY A 39 -22.60 -3.77 27.21
CA GLY A 39 -23.94 -4.10 27.72
C GLY A 39 -24.17 -5.61 27.82
N VAL A 40 -25.28 -5.98 28.46
CA VAL A 40 -25.67 -7.37 28.70
C VAL A 40 -26.98 -7.66 27.94
N GLY A 41 -27.02 -8.76 27.18
CA GLY A 41 -28.21 -9.16 26.43
C GLY A 41 -28.56 -8.22 25.25
N PRO A 42 -29.85 -7.90 25.01
CA PRO A 42 -30.30 -7.08 23.87
C PRO A 42 -29.97 -5.58 24.01
N LEU A 43 -29.56 -5.13 25.20
CA LEU A 43 -29.26 -3.73 25.51
C LEU A 43 -27.78 -3.39 25.25
N LYS A 44 -27.21 -3.87 24.14
CA LYS A 44 -25.81 -3.55 23.77
C LYS A 44 -25.74 -2.17 23.12
N LEU A 45 -25.11 -1.23 23.80
CA LEU A 45 -24.73 0.06 23.24
C LEU A 45 -23.44 -0.09 22.43
N HIS A 46 -23.48 0.42 21.20
CA HIS A 46 -22.34 0.46 20.30
C HIS A 46 -22.48 1.67 19.38
N GLY A 47 -21.40 2.41 19.16
CA GLY A 47 -21.44 3.57 18.26
C GLY A 47 -21.89 3.18 16.85
N ALA A 48 -22.73 3.99 16.21
CA ALA A 48 -23.29 3.66 14.89
C ALA A 48 -22.21 3.50 13.80
N ILE A 49 -21.14 4.30 13.85
CA ILE A 49 -20.02 4.22 12.90
C ILE A 49 -19.13 3.00 13.18
N PRO A 50 -18.65 2.76 14.42
CA PRO A 50 -17.93 1.54 14.77
C PRO A 50 -18.62 0.25 14.33
N LYS A 51 -19.95 0.18 14.48
CA LYS A 51 -20.76 -0.99 14.08
C LYS A 51 -20.64 -1.33 12.60
N ASN A 52 -20.47 -0.30 11.77
CA ASN A 52 -20.54 -0.38 10.31
C ASN A 52 -19.20 -0.11 9.62
N LYS A 53 -18.07 -0.12 10.35
CA LYS A 53 -16.72 0.15 9.84
C LYS A 53 -16.42 -0.57 8.54
N ALA A 54 -16.69 -1.88 8.46
CA ALA A 54 -16.42 -2.68 7.26
C ALA A 54 -17.23 -2.22 6.04
N ARG A 55 -18.51 -1.92 6.23
CA ARG A 55 -19.40 -1.43 5.15
C ARG A 55 -18.98 -0.04 4.69
N LEU A 56 -18.66 0.85 5.63
CA LEU A 56 -18.18 2.21 5.36
C LEU A 56 -16.84 2.19 4.62
N ALA A 57 -15.89 1.36 5.05
CA ALA A 57 -14.60 1.19 4.38
C ALA A 57 -14.78 0.73 2.92
N LYS A 58 -15.68 -0.23 2.67
CA LYS A 58 -15.99 -0.71 1.31
C LYS A 58 -16.59 0.39 0.43
N SER A 59 -17.56 1.15 0.95
CA SER A 59 -18.21 2.21 0.17
C SER A 59 -17.27 3.38 -0.10
N ILE A 60 -16.53 3.83 0.93
CA ILE A 60 -15.57 4.92 0.81
C ILE A 60 -14.44 4.51 -0.13
N GLY A 61 -13.87 3.31 0.06
CA GLY A 61 -12.81 2.79 -0.82
C GLY A 61 -13.24 2.67 -2.28
N LYS A 62 -14.48 2.22 -2.54
CA LYS A 62 -15.02 2.21 -3.91
C LYS A 62 -15.13 3.62 -4.49
N THR A 63 -15.67 4.59 -3.74
CA THR A 63 -15.82 5.96 -4.23
C THR A 63 -14.48 6.64 -4.44
N VAL A 64 -13.53 6.47 -3.52
CA VAL A 64 -12.18 7.02 -3.62
C VAL A 64 -11.41 6.38 -4.78
N GLY A 65 -11.43 5.04 -4.88
CA GLY A 65 -10.76 4.31 -5.96
C GLY A 65 -11.32 4.62 -7.35
N GLN A 66 -12.61 4.97 -7.45
CA GLN A 66 -13.23 5.30 -8.74
C GLN A 66 -13.16 6.80 -9.10
N ARG A 67 -13.00 7.70 -8.12
CA ARG A 67 -13.12 9.15 -8.35
C ARG A 67 -11.88 9.97 -8.00
N LEU A 68 -10.96 9.43 -7.21
CA LEU A 68 -9.79 10.15 -6.69
C LEU A 68 -8.46 9.46 -7.03
N LEU A 69 -8.48 8.18 -7.43
CA LEU A 69 -7.33 7.52 -8.03
C LEU A 69 -7.52 7.48 -9.54
N THR A 70 -6.80 8.36 -10.24
CA THR A 70 -6.56 8.27 -11.68
C THR A 70 -5.42 7.26 -11.93
N GLU A 71 -5.51 6.47 -12.99
CA GLU A 71 -4.47 5.48 -13.33
C GLU A 71 -3.09 6.14 -13.49
N GLU A 72 -3.08 7.40 -13.95
CA GLU A 72 -1.87 8.20 -14.13
C GLU A 72 -1.21 8.58 -12.80
N ASP A 73 -1.99 8.88 -11.75
CA ASP A 73 -1.45 9.25 -10.43
C ASP A 73 -0.87 8.03 -9.71
N LEU A 74 -1.52 6.88 -9.87
CA LEU A 74 -1.00 5.61 -9.37
C LEU A 74 0.29 5.21 -10.08
N ALA A 75 0.34 5.33 -11.41
CA ALA A 75 1.55 5.05 -12.19
C ALA A 75 2.72 5.98 -11.83
N ARG A 76 2.44 7.27 -11.56
CA ARG A 76 3.45 8.23 -11.09
C ARG A 76 3.97 7.89 -9.69
N GLN A 77 3.10 7.50 -8.76
CA GLN A 77 3.54 7.07 -7.42
C GLN A 77 4.34 5.76 -7.47
N LEU A 78 3.93 4.79 -8.30
CA LEU A 78 4.66 3.54 -8.51
C LEU A 78 6.02 3.76 -9.17
N SER A 79 6.14 4.78 -10.02
CA SER A 79 7.39 5.18 -10.66
C SER A 79 8.27 6.07 -9.77
N ALA A 80 7.80 6.44 -8.58
CA ALA A 80 8.60 7.24 -7.66
C ALA A 80 9.85 6.46 -7.26
N PRO A 81 11.05 7.07 -7.35
CA PRO A 81 12.32 6.37 -7.19
C PRO A 81 12.42 5.62 -5.85
N GLY A 82 11.90 6.21 -4.77
CA GLY A 82 11.89 5.56 -3.45
C GLY A 82 11.01 4.31 -3.35
N LEU A 83 9.86 4.29 -4.03
CA LEU A 83 8.97 3.12 -4.02
C LEU A 83 9.53 2.01 -4.91
N ARG A 84 10.07 2.36 -6.09
CA ARG A 84 10.72 1.41 -7.00
C ARG A 84 11.90 0.72 -6.33
N GLU A 85 12.78 1.47 -5.68
CA GLU A 85 13.90 0.87 -4.94
C GLU A 85 13.46 0.00 -3.76
N ALA A 86 12.39 0.39 -3.05
CA ALA A 86 11.83 -0.43 -1.98
C ALA A 86 11.24 -1.75 -2.53
N PHE A 87 10.58 -1.68 -3.68
CA PHE A 87 10.03 -2.84 -4.38
C PHE A 87 11.15 -3.74 -4.91
N ASP A 88 12.17 -3.18 -5.54
CA ASP A 88 13.35 -3.89 -6.05
C ASP A 88 14.09 -4.58 -4.89
N ARG A 89 14.27 -3.90 -3.75
CA ARG A 89 14.84 -4.51 -2.53
C ARG A 89 13.96 -5.62 -1.98
N ALA A 90 12.65 -5.43 -1.92
CA ALA A 90 11.73 -6.44 -1.42
C ALA A 90 11.73 -7.69 -2.32
N ILE A 91 11.73 -7.52 -3.64
CA ILE A 91 11.86 -8.60 -4.62
C ILE A 91 13.22 -9.26 -4.49
N ALA A 92 14.31 -8.50 -4.38
CA ALA A 92 15.65 -9.06 -4.22
C ALA A 92 15.78 -9.90 -2.94
N VAL A 93 15.26 -9.43 -1.81
CA VAL A 93 15.23 -10.19 -0.55
C VAL A 93 14.34 -11.41 -0.67
N PHE A 94 13.17 -11.29 -1.31
CA PHE A 94 12.27 -12.42 -1.51
C PHE A 94 12.88 -13.49 -2.41
N LEU A 95 13.51 -13.09 -3.51
CA LEU A 95 14.22 -13.97 -4.43
C LEU A 95 15.44 -14.59 -3.75
N ASP A 96 16.25 -13.81 -3.03
CA ASP A 96 17.39 -14.33 -2.27
C ASP A 96 16.93 -15.35 -1.22
N GLN A 97 15.85 -15.05 -0.49
CA GLN A 97 15.29 -15.97 0.49
C GLN A 97 14.73 -17.23 -0.16
N MET A 98 14.04 -17.13 -1.30
CA MET A 98 13.54 -18.29 -2.06
C MET A 98 14.65 -19.12 -2.68
N LEU A 99 15.71 -18.47 -3.19
CA LEU A 99 16.85 -19.13 -3.85
C LEU A 99 17.83 -19.74 -2.82
N ASN A 100 18.08 -19.08 -1.69
CA ASN A 100 18.97 -19.58 -0.63
C ASN A 100 18.28 -20.59 0.31
N THR A 101 16.96 -20.54 0.49
CA THR A 101 16.28 -21.45 1.44
C THR A 101 16.08 -22.86 0.87
N SER A 102 16.02 -23.04 -0.45
CA SER A 102 15.78 -24.36 -1.04
C SER A 102 16.09 -24.40 -2.53
N ARG A 103 17.27 -24.93 -2.89
CA ARG A 103 17.49 -26.02 -3.87
C ARG A 103 18.89 -25.91 -4.48
N GLY A 104 19.80 -26.78 -4.01
CA GLY A 104 20.93 -27.18 -4.82
C GLY A 104 20.40 -27.66 -6.17
N THR A 105 20.76 -26.96 -7.25
CA THR A 105 20.30 -27.18 -8.63
C THR A 105 18.77 -27.17 -8.80
N LEU A 106 18.20 -26.02 -9.21
CA LEU A 106 16.83 -25.90 -9.74
C LEU A 106 16.48 -26.98 -10.79
N ARG A 107 17.48 -27.57 -11.45
CA ARG A 107 17.36 -28.71 -12.37
C ARG A 107 16.92 -30.03 -11.72
N ALA A 108 17.23 -30.26 -10.44
CA ALA A 108 16.98 -31.53 -9.75
C ALA A 108 15.52 -31.71 -9.32
N GLU A 109 14.74 -30.63 -9.29
CA GLU A 109 13.40 -30.60 -8.74
C GLU A 109 12.33 -30.14 -9.73
N LEU A 110 12.75 -29.74 -10.93
CA LEU A 110 11.84 -29.45 -12.02
C LEU A 110 11.48 -30.75 -12.74
N PRO A 111 10.21 -30.98 -13.08
CA PRO A 111 9.81 -32.13 -13.90
C PRO A 111 10.64 -32.16 -15.20
N PRO A 112 11.06 -33.34 -15.69
CA PRO A 112 11.91 -33.44 -16.87
C PRO A 112 11.32 -32.77 -18.11
N ALA A 113 9.99 -32.67 -18.20
CA ALA A 113 9.30 -31.93 -19.26
C ALA A 113 9.55 -30.41 -19.22
N VAL A 114 9.66 -29.82 -18.02
CA VAL A 114 9.93 -28.38 -17.85
C VAL A 114 11.40 -28.07 -18.14
N VAL A 115 12.31 -28.97 -17.76
CA VAL A 115 13.74 -28.83 -18.06
C VAL A 115 13.99 -28.89 -19.57
N ALA A 116 13.37 -29.85 -20.27
CA ALA A 116 13.50 -29.96 -21.74
C ALA A 116 12.96 -28.71 -22.47
N GLU A 117 11.82 -28.17 -22.04
CA GLU A 117 11.26 -26.96 -22.65
C GLU A 117 12.11 -25.72 -22.35
N LEU A 118 12.69 -25.64 -21.16
CA LEU A 118 13.60 -24.58 -20.77
C LEU A 118 14.91 -24.66 -21.57
N GLU A 119 15.51 -25.83 -21.73
CA GLU A 119 16.71 -26.03 -22.55
C GLU A 119 16.47 -25.65 -24.02
N ARG A 120 15.33 -26.08 -24.59
CA ARG A 120 14.90 -25.72 -25.95
C ARG A 120 14.70 -24.21 -26.15
N SER A 121 14.26 -23.52 -25.10
CA SER A 121 14.07 -22.06 -25.12
C SER A 121 15.36 -21.29 -24.85
N LEU A 122 16.28 -21.88 -24.09
CA LEU A 122 17.55 -21.28 -23.72
C LEU A 122 18.60 -21.38 -24.82
N GLU A 123 18.62 -22.43 -25.65
CA GLU A 123 19.53 -22.53 -26.80
C GLU A 123 19.51 -21.29 -27.72
N PRO A 124 18.36 -20.90 -28.30
CA PRO A 124 18.31 -19.73 -29.19
C PRO A 124 18.56 -18.42 -28.44
N LEU A 125 18.30 -18.37 -27.13
CA LEU A 125 18.60 -17.20 -26.31
C LEU A 125 20.10 -17.11 -25.99
N ALA A 126 20.74 -18.24 -25.73
CA ALA A 126 22.16 -18.36 -25.42
C ALA A 126 23.01 -18.01 -26.64
N GLU A 127 22.61 -18.45 -27.84
CA GLU A 127 23.26 -18.04 -29.10
C GLU A 127 23.18 -16.52 -29.29
N ARG A 128 21.99 -15.94 -29.16
CA ARG A 128 21.81 -14.48 -29.24
C ARG A 128 22.58 -13.73 -28.17
N LEU A 129 22.71 -14.31 -26.97
CA LEU A 129 23.47 -13.71 -25.88
C LEU A 129 24.98 -13.81 -26.14
N ALA A 130 25.45 -14.94 -26.68
CA ALA A 130 26.84 -15.15 -27.04
C ALA A 130 27.26 -14.23 -28.19
N GLU A 131 26.41 -14.06 -29.20
CA GLU A 131 26.63 -13.15 -30.32
C GLU A 131 26.68 -11.69 -29.83
N LYS A 132 25.74 -11.29 -28.96
CA LYS A 132 25.71 -9.95 -28.37
C LYS A 132 26.86 -9.71 -27.37
N LEU A 133 27.36 -10.75 -26.72
CA LEU A 133 28.54 -10.70 -25.86
C LEU A 133 29.84 -10.65 -26.68
N ALA A 134 29.90 -11.36 -27.81
CA ALA A 134 31.02 -11.28 -28.75
C ALA A 134 31.11 -9.88 -29.35
N ASP A 135 29.99 -9.32 -29.82
CA ASP A 135 29.90 -7.93 -30.29
C ASP A 135 30.28 -6.92 -29.19
N PHE A 136 29.95 -7.21 -27.93
CA PHE A 136 30.29 -6.34 -26.80
C PHE A 136 31.77 -6.43 -26.40
N VAL A 137 32.39 -7.62 -26.53
CA VAL A 137 33.81 -7.87 -26.25
C VAL A 137 34.70 -7.36 -27.38
N GLU A 138 34.25 -7.46 -28.63
CA GLU A 138 34.95 -6.92 -29.81
C GLU A 138 34.67 -5.41 -30.02
N GLY A 139 33.60 -4.88 -29.41
CA GLY A 139 33.26 -3.47 -29.42
C GLY A 139 34.14 -2.61 -28.50
N PRO A 140 34.29 -1.30 -28.76
CA PRO A 140 35.13 -0.38 -27.99
C PRO A 140 34.73 -0.16 -26.51
N GLY A 141 33.69 -0.85 -26.02
CA GLY A 141 33.20 -0.77 -24.64
C GLY A 141 33.99 -1.62 -23.63
N PHE A 142 34.65 -2.71 -24.06
CA PHE A 142 35.39 -3.59 -23.14
C PHE A 142 36.69 -2.93 -22.64
N GLU A 143 37.38 -2.16 -23.50
CA GLU A 143 38.54 -1.33 -23.13
C GLU A 143 38.17 -0.27 -22.08
N ALA A 144 37.00 0.37 -22.21
CA ALA A 144 36.52 1.41 -21.29
C ALA A 144 36.09 0.86 -19.91
N ALA A 145 35.63 -0.39 -19.86
CA ALA A 145 35.28 -1.07 -18.60
C ALA A 145 36.50 -1.71 -17.91
N GLY A 146 37.39 -2.33 -18.69
CA GLY A 146 38.63 -2.94 -18.20
C GLY A 146 39.68 -1.94 -17.74
N GLY A 147 39.71 -0.74 -18.33
CA GLY A 147 40.65 0.33 -17.96
C GLY A 147 40.42 0.93 -16.57
N ARG A 148 39.19 0.90 -16.04
CA ARG A 148 38.88 1.45 -14.71
C ARG A 148 39.18 0.51 -13.55
N ALA A 149 39.26 -0.81 -13.78
CA ALA A 149 39.58 -1.77 -12.73
C ALA A 149 41.09 -1.86 -12.41
N ARG A 150 41.97 -1.37 -13.29
CA ARG A 150 43.42 -1.39 -13.08
C ARG A 150 44.00 -0.08 -12.51
N ALA A 151 43.21 0.99 -12.42
CA ALA A 151 43.66 2.31 -11.96
C ALA A 151 43.41 2.60 -10.46
N SER A 152 42.81 1.69 -9.70
CA SER A 152 42.55 1.86 -8.25
C SER A 152 43.36 0.90 -7.36
N GLY A 153 44.53 0.47 -7.85
CA GLY A 153 45.37 -0.53 -7.20
C GLY A 153 46.86 -0.21 -7.26
N THR A 154 47.23 1.05 -6.96
CA THR A 154 48.57 1.47 -6.50
C THR A 154 48.43 2.68 -5.60
#